data_AF-A0AAW3ZPD5-F1
#
_entry.id   AF-A0AAW3ZPD5-F1
#
_cell.length_a   1.000
_cell.length_b   1.000
_cell.length_c   1.000
_cell.angle_alpha   90.00
_cell.angle_beta   90.00
_cell.angle_gamma   90.00
#
_symmetry.space_group_name_H-M   'P 1'
#
loop_
_entity.id
_entity.type
_entity.pdbx_description
1 polymer ?
#
loop_
_entity_poly.entity_id
_entity_poly.type
_entity_poly.pdbx_seq_one_letter_code
_entity_poly.pdbx_strand_id
1 'polypeptide(L)'
;MLLHDADHALRSTPLARNRLQHLLPPVHHLPFHRQRDRQVQLPVSEDIGSRCLALPLHTALGEAELDRICGALREILDRLVV
;
A
#
# COMPACT_ATOMS: atom_id res chain seq x y z
N MET A 1 -3.37 -8.69 -9.70
CA MET A 1 -3.03 -7.99 -10.96
C MET A 1 -3.14 -6.47 -10.78
N LEU A 2 -4.27 -5.95 -10.27
CA LEU A 2 -4.52 -4.51 -10.04
C LEU A 2 -3.49 -3.75 -9.16
N LEU A 3 -2.86 -4.40 -8.19
CA LEU A 3 -1.84 -3.75 -7.33
C LEU A 3 -0.46 -3.65 -8.00
N HIS A 4 -0.15 -4.53 -8.95
CA HIS A 4 1.11 -4.47 -9.70
C HIS A 4 1.10 -3.28 -10.66
N ASP A 5 -0.06 -3.01 -11.26
CA ASP A 5 -0.25 -1.89 -12.19
C ASP A 5 -0.26 -0.54 -11.45
N ALA A 6 -0.87 -0.48 -10.26
CA ALA A 6 -0.83 0.71 -9.40
C ALA A 6 0.58 1.00 -8.86
N ASP A 7 1.31 -0.04 -8.42
CA ASP A 7 2.72 0.09 -7.99
C ASP A 7 3.62 0.57 -9.15
N HIS A 8 3.40 0.06 -10.37
CA HIS A 8 4.14 0.51 -11.56
C HIS A 8 3.79 1.96 -11.97
N ALA A 9 2.51 2.35 -11.91
CA ALA A 9 2.07 3.71 -12.20
C ALA A 9 2.56 4.73 -11.15
N LEU A 10 2.73 4.32 -9.88
CA LEU A 10 3.28 5.17 -8.82
C LEU A 10 4.80 5.33 -8.92
N ARG A 11 5.51 4.29 -9.38
CA ARG A 11 6.97 4.32 -9.60
C ARG A 11 7.44 5.26 -10.71
N SER A 12 6.57 5.59 -11.66
CA SER A 12 6.88 6.55 -12.75
C SER A 12 6.64 8.02 -12.36
N THR A 13 6.07 8.26 -11.17
CA THR A 13 5.85 9.61 -10.63
C THR A 13 7.01 9.95 -9.69
N PRO A 14 7.60 11.16 -9.72
CA PRO A 14 8.73 11.53 -8.86
C PRO A 14 8.37 11.73 -7.38
N LEU A 15 7.31 11.07 -6.91
CA LEU A 15 7.11 10.79 -5.49
C LEU A 15 8.07 9.67 -5.11
N ALA A 16 9.22 10.11 -4.60
CA ALA A 16 10.24 9.33 -3.90
C ALA A 16 10.06 7.81 -4.02
N ARG A 17 10.91 7.22 -4.88
CA ARG A 17 11.12 5.81 -5.25
C ARG A 17 11.15 4.77 -4.10
N ASN A 18 10.82 5.16 -2.85
CA ASN A 18 11.06 4.43 -1.61
C ASN A 18 10.02 4.63 -0.46
N ARG A 19 8.82 5.20 -0.65
CA ARG A 19 7.92 5.50 0.51
C ARG A 19 6.48 5.00 0.49
N LEU A 20 6.08 4.19 -0.49
CA LEU A 20 4.84 3.43 -0.34
C LEU A 20 5.19 2.05 0.20
N GLN A 21 4.75 1.80 1.42
CA GLN A 21 4.89 0.49 2.04
C GLN A 21 3.57 -0.24 1.82
N HIS A 22 3.65 -1.51 1.41
CA HIS A 22 2.51 -2.39 1.61
C HIS A 22 2.13 -2.29 3.09
N LEU A 23 0.82 -2.23 3.37
CA LEU A 23 0.38 -2.42 4.74
C LEU A 23 1.00 -3.74 5.21
N LEU A 24 1.62 -3.75 6.39
CA LEU A 24 2.29 -4.94 6.91
C LEU A 24 1.36 -6.15 6.72
N PRO A 25 1.88 -7.28 6.22
CA PRO A 25 1.04 -8.45 6.02
C PRO A 25 0.40 -8.85 7.34
N PRO A 26 -0.83 -9.41 7.32
CA PRO A 26 -1.51 -9.86 8.52
C PRO A 26 -0.59 -10.67 9.43
N VAL A 27 -0.70 -10.47 10.74
CA VAL A 27 0.27 -10.99 11.73
C VAL A 27 0.46 -12.51 11.63
N HIS A 28 -0.58 -13.26 11.27
CA HIS A 28 -0.53 -14.71 11.10
C HIS A 28 0.30 -15.19 9.90
N HIS A 29 0.63 -14.28 8.97
CA HIS A 29 1.56 -14.56 7.87
C HIS A 29 3.03 -14.34 8.27
N LEU A 30 3.31 -13.64 9.37
CA LEU A 30 4.68 -13.39 9.81
C LEU A 30 5.35 -14.71 10.25
N PRO A 31 6.67 -14.89 10.02
CA PRO A 31 7.34 -16.18 10.18
C PRO A 31 7.11 -16.87 11.53
N PHE A 32 7.20 -16.12 12.63
CA PHE A 32 6.99 -16.65 13.98
C PHE A 32 5.56 -17.18 14.18
N HIS A 33 4.56 -16.41 13.76
CA HIS A 33 3.15 -16.77 13.95
C HIS A 33 2.71 -17.90 13.03
N ARG A 34 3.19 -17.89 11.78
CA ARG A 34 2.93 -18.95 10.81
C ARG A 34 3.50 -20.29 11.25
N GLN A 35 4.64 -20.31 11.94
CA GLN A 35 5.23 -21.53 12.49
C GLN A 35 4.48 -22.04 13.72
N ARG A 36 3.99 -21.14 14.56
CA ARG A 36 3.24 -21.47 15.77
C ARG A 36 1.86 -22.04 15.47
N ASP A 37 1.10 -21.42 14.57
CA ASP A 37 -0.27 -21.81 14.23
C ASP A 37 -0.49 -21.80 12.71
N ARG A 38 -0.26 -22.95 12.06
CA ARG A 38 -0.28 -23.10 10.59
C ARG A 38 -1.66 -23.02 9.92
N GLN A 39 -2.74 -23.11 10.71
CA GLN A 39 -4.12 -23.21 10.20
C GLN A 39 -4.97 -21.98 10.51
N VAL A 40 -4.39 -20.91 11.08
CA VAL A 40 -5.12 -19.66 11.33
C VAL A 40 -5.54 -19.06 9.99
N GLN A 41 -6.85 -18.90 9.79
CA GLN A 41 -7.44 -18.20 8.66
C GLN A 41 -8.20 -17.00 9.20
N LEU A 42 -7.84 -15.82 8.71
CA LEU A 42 -8.47 -14.56 9.10
C LEU A 42 -8.86 -13.81 7.81
N PRO A 43 -9.92 -14.25 7.12
CA PRO A 43 -10.22 -13.82 5.74
C PRO A 43 -10.43 -12.31 5.62
N VAL A 44 -10.97 -11.66 6.65
CA VAL A 44 -11.14 -10.20 6.67
C VAL A 44 -9.78 -9.49 6.76
N SER A 45 -8.87 -9.98 7.60
CA SER A 45 -7.52 -9.42 7.69
C SER A 45 -6.72 -9.64 6.42
N GLU A 46 -6.90 -10.80 5.78
CA GLU A 46 -6.29 -11.14 4.49
C GLU A 46 -6.79 -10.24 3.37
N ASP A 47 -8.11 -10.02 3.29
CA ASP A 47 -8.71 -9.09 2.32
C ASP A 47 -8.13 -7.67 2.49
N ILE A 48 -8.16 -7.13 3.71
CA ILE A 48 -7.65 -5.78 4.01
C ILE A 48 -6.16 -5.67 3.68
N GLY A 49 -5.34 -6.62 4.15
CA GLY A 49 -3.89 -6.62 3.90
C GLY A 49 -3.55 -6.73 2.42
N SER A 50 -4.41 -7.35 1.61
CA SER A 50 -4.20 -7.48 0.17
C SER A 50 -4.48 -6.19 -0.58
N ARG A 51 -5.37 -5.31 -0.12
CA ARG A 51 -5.88 -4.16 -0.89
C ARG A 51 -5.55 -2.79 -0.32
N CYS A 52 -4.84 -2.73 0.81
CA CYS A 52 -4.46 -1.49 1.48
C CYS A 52 -2.98 -1.15 1.29
N LEU A 53 -2.70 0.14 1.15
CA LEU A 53 -1.35 0.70 1.08
C LEU A 53 -1.16 1.68 2.24
N ALA A 54 0.05 1.70 2.81
CA ALA A 54 0.44 2.73 3.77
C ALA A 54 0.99 3.94 3.02
N LEU A 55 0.33 5.09 3.21
CA LEU A 55 0.78 6.38 2.68
C LEU A 55 1.76 7.06 3.64
N PRO A 56 2.66 7.93 3.13
CA PRO A 56 3.50 8.75 3.99
C PRO A 56 2.67 9.59 4.96
N LEU A 57 2.93 9.42 6.26
CA LEU A 57 2.31 10.19 7.32
C LEU A 57 3.34 10.46 8.41
N HIS A 58 3.90 11.66 8.42
CA HIS A 58 4.89 12.11 9.42
C HIS A 58 4.84 13.64 9.56
N THR A 59 5.32 14.15 10.69
CA THR A 59 5.22 15.58 11.04
C THR A 59 5.98 16.52 10.11
N ALA A 60 7.00 16.02 9.39
CA ALA A 60 7.75 16.77 8.40
C ALA A 60 7.11 16.80 7.00
N LEU A 61 5.90 16.25 6.84
CA LEU A 61 5.20 16.20 5.56
C LEU A 61 4.63 17.59 5.26
N GLY A 62 5.25 18.31 4.33
CA GLY A 62 4.80 19.65 3.93
C GLY A 62 3.62 19.60 2.96
N GLU A 63 2.89 20.71 2.85
CA GLU A 63 1.74 20.86 1.95
C GLU A 63 2.07 20.50 0.50
N ALA A 64 3.21 20.99 -0.02
CA ALA A 64 3.65 20.68 -1.38
C ALA A 64 3.94 19.18 -1.62
N GLU A 65 4.34 18.44 -0.57
CA GLU A 65 4.54 16.99 -0.67
C GLU A 65 3.19 16.25 -0.58
N LEU A 66 2.28 16.71 0.28
CA LEU A 66 0.91 16.21 0.38
C LEU A 66 0.14 16.39 -0.94
N ASP A 67 0.22 17.57 -1.56
CA ASP A 67 -0.42 17.86 -2.84
C ASP A 67 0.07 16.92 -3.95
N ARG A 68 1.38 16.64 -3.98
CA ARG A 68 1.95 15.65 -4.92
C ARG A 68 1.35 14.27 -4.69
N ILE A 69 1.31 13.81 -3.43
CA ILE A 69 0.73 12.49 -3.07
C ILE A 69 -0.72 12.41 -3.54
N CYS A 70 -1.54 13.41 -3.21
CA CYS A 70 -2.94 13.46 -3.59
C CYS A 70 -3.15 13.52 -5.11
N GLY A 71 -2.34 14.32 -5.82
CA GLY A 71 -2.38 14.42 -7.28
C GLY A 71 -2.05 13.09 -7.96
N ALA A 72 -0.97 12.42 -7.53
CA ALA A 72 -0.61 11.12 -8.07
C ALA A 72 -1.70 10.06 -7.80
N LEU A 73 -2.24 10.02 -6.57
CA LEU A 73 -3.34 9.11 -6.24
C LEU A 73 -4.56 9.36 -7.14
N ARG A 74 -4.91 10.63 -7.40
CA ARG A 74 -6.00 10.98 -8.30
C ARG A 74 -5.75 10.45 -9.71
N GLU A 75 -4.60 10.72 -10.30
CA GLU A 75 -4.25 10.27 -11.65
C GLU A 75 -4.35 8.75 -11.81
N ILE A 76 -3.95 8.00 -10.80
CA ILE A 76 -4.00 6.53 -10.83
C ILE A 76 -5.42 6.03 -10.67
N LEU A 77 -6.18 6.58 -9.73
CA LEU A 77 -7.58 6.20 -9.55
C LEU A 77 -8.39 6.48 -10.82
N ASP A 78 -8.15 7.60 -11.48
CA ASP A 78 -8.82 7.95 -12.74
C ASP A 78 -8.48 6.95 -13.87
N ARG A 79 -7.28 6.35 -13.88
CA ARG A 79 -6.90 5.28 -14.83
C ARG A 79 -7.48 3.92 -14.49
N LEU A 80 -7.72 3.64 -13.21
CA LEU A 80 -8.24 2.35 -12.72
C LEU A 80 -9.77 2.24 -12.82
N VAL A 81 -10.49 3.36 -12.99
CA VAL A 81 -11.96 3.43 -13.07
C VAL A 81 -12.47 3.39 -14.52
N VAL A 82 -11.61 3.07 -15.50
CA VAL A 82 -11.98 2.74 -16.89
C VAL A 82 -12.37 1.27 -17.00
#